data_AF-A0A2C9K553-F1
#
_entry.id   AF-A0A2C9K553-F1
#
_cell.length_a   1.000
_cell.length_b   1.000
_cell.length_c   1.000
_cell.angle_alpha   90.00
_cell.angle_beta   90.00
_cell.angle_gamma   90.00
#
_symmetry.space_group_name_H-M   'P 1'
#
loop_
_entity.id
_entity.type
_entity.pdbx_description
1 polymer ?
#
loop_
_entity_poly.entity_id
_entity_poly.type
_entity_poly.pdbx_seq_one_letter_code
_entity_poly.pdbx_strand_id
1 'polypeptide(L)'
;MSAYLVAFVVSDFSHLQRTLRNGVLFRTWSRPEVIATTEFSLDIGTKMFLYFEEFFDVKYPMPKLDMIPIPDFPGGGMENWGLITYKEKTMLYKEKVTEASEHLTL
;
A
#
# COMPACT_ATOMS: atom_id res chain seq x y z
N MET A 1 -1.79 19.71 3.91
CA MET A 1 -2.50 18.72 3.07
C MET A 1 -3.95 19.15 2.92
N SER A 2 -4.64 18.74 1.84
CA SER A 2 -6.06 19.05 1.60
C SER A 2 -6.99 18.11 2.37
N ALA A 3 -8.22 18.54 2.64
CA ALA A 3 -9.18 17.79 3.46
C ALA A 3 -9.55 16.40 2.89
N TYR A 4 -9.56 16.23 1.56
CA TYR A 4 -9.89 14.95 0.92
C TYR A 4 -8.87 13.83 1.20
N LEU A 5 -7.68 14.17 1.70
CA LEU A 5 -6.65 13.21 2.06
C LEU A 5 -6.76 12.70 3.51
N VAL A 6 -7.67 13.25 4.32
CA VAL A 6 -7.91 12.74 5.68
C VAL A 6 -8.44 11.31 5.57
N ALA A 7 -7.83 10.39 6.32
CA ALA A 7 -8.24 8.99 6.39
C ALA A 7 -7.97 8.41 7.78
N PHE A 8 -8.83 7.49 8.19
CA PHE A 8 -8.64 6.63 9.35
C PHE A 8 -9.32 5.28 9.08
N VAL A 9 -8.76 4.21 9.62
CA VAL A 9 -9.31 2.85 9.52
C VAL A 9 -9.36 2.26 10.92
N VAL A 10 -10.47 1.60 11.24
CA VAL A 10 -10.65 0.83 12.48
C VAL A 10 -10.87 -0.61 12.06
N SER A 11 -9.92 -1.48 12.40
CA SER A 11 -9.98 -2.91 12.08
C SER A 11 -9.11 -3.72 13.04
N ASP A 12 -9.21 -5.03 12.95
CA ASP A 12 -8.40 -6.06 13.59
C ASP A 12 -7.28 -6.58 12.66
N PHE A 13 -6.87 -5.77 11.68
CA PHE A 13 -5.87 -6.17 10.69
C PHE A 13 -4.49 -6.35 11.30
N SER A 14 -3.74 -7.28 10.71
CA SER A 14 -2.30 -7.44 10.96
C SER A 14 -1.50 -6.69 9.90
N HIS A 15 -0.20 -6.51 10.15
CA HIS A 15 0.69 -5.86 9.19
C HIS A 15 2.03 -6.58 9.02
N LEU A 16 2.58 -6.47 7.80
CA LEU A 16 4.00 -6.67 7.54
C LEU A 16 4.68 -5.30 7.44
N GLN A 17 5.98 -5.23 7.71
CA GLN A 17 6.70 -3.96 7.69
C GLN A 17 8.15 -4.08 7.22
N ARG A 18 8.67 -2.96 6.71
CA ARG A 18 10.09 -2.76 6.40
C ARG A 18 10.48 -1.33 6.76
N THR A 19 11.57 -1.18 7.52
CA THR A 19 12.19 0.13 7.74
C THR A 19 13.13 0.42 6.58
N LEU A 20 12.90 1.55 5.91
CA LEU A 20 13.67 1.96 4.74
C LEU A 20 14.98 2.64 5.15
N ARG A 21 15.91 2.75 4.18
CA ARG A 21 17.23 3.40 4.37
C ARG A 21 17.14 4.86 4.83
N ASN A 22 16.04 5.54 4.51
CA ASN A 22 15.76 6.92 4.90
C ASN A 22 14.99 7.04 6.24
N GLY A 23 14.79 5.92 6.95
CA GLY A 23 14.12 5.87 8.25
C GLY A 23 12.59 5.75 8.18
N VAL A 24 11.98 5.80 6.99
CA VAL A 24 10.52 5.67 6.85
C VAL A 24 10.09 4.23 7.12
N LEU A 25 9.05 4.08 7.95
CA LEU A 25 8.40 2.79 8.21
C LEU A 25 7.35 2.50 7.14
N PHE A 26 7.62 1.55 6.26
CA PHE A 26 6.68 1.12 5.22
C PHE A 26 5.93 -0.12 5.71
N ARG A 27 4.60 -0.12 5.63
CA ARG A 27 3.77 -1.24 6.10
C ARG A 27 2.69 -1.61 5.11
N THR A 28 2.44 -2.91 5.00
CA THR A 28 1.27 -3.45 4.31
C THR A 28 0.36 -4.09 5.34
N TRP A 29 -0.90 -3.70 5.32
CA TRP A 29 -1.93 -4.22 6.23
C TRP A 29 -2.80 -5.23 5.49
N SER A 30 -3.42 -6.16 6.20
CA SER A 30 -4.51 -6.99 5.69
C SER A 30 -5.15 -7.77 6.84
N ARG A 31 -6.23 -8.49 6.54
CA ARG A 31 -6.77 -9.46 7.49
C ARG A 31 -5.73 -10.55 7.81
N PRO A 32 -5.67 -11.05 9.05
CA PRO A 32 -4.66 -12.02 9.48
C PRO A 32 -4.54 -13.26 8.59
N GLU A 33 -5.64 -13.77 8.05
CA GLU A 33 -5.68 -14.99 7.23
C GLU A 33 -5.05 -14.83 5.83
N VAL A 34 -4.92 -13.59 5.34
CA VAL A 34 -4.37 -13.29 4.01
C VAL A 34 -3.15 -12.37 4.07
N ILE A 35 -2.61 -12.07 5.25
CA ILE A 35 -1.49 -11.12 5.41
C ILE A 35 -0.24 -11.49 4.59
N ALA A 36 0.04 -12.78 4.43
CA ALA A 36 1.15 -13.28 3.62
C ALA A 36 1.05 -12.86 2.14
N THR A 37 -0.16 -12.64 1.63
CA THR A 37 -0.39 -12.20 0.24
C THR A 37 -0.03 -10.73 0.01
N THR A 38 0.37 -9.99 1.06
CA THR A 38 0.85 -8.61 0.95
C THR A 38 2.36 -8.48 0.77
N GLU A 39 3.11 -9.59 0.84
CA GLU A 39 4.58 -9.57 0.79
C GLU A 39 5.11 -9.02 -0.53
N PHE A 40 4.47 -9.37 -1.65
CA PHE A 40 4.80 -8.82 -2.96
C PHE A 40 4.61 -7.30 -3.02
N SER A 41 3.49 -6.81 -2.48
CA SER A 41 3.16 -5.37 -2.43
C SER A 41 4.12 -4.62 -1.51
N LEU A 42 4.56 -5.24 -0.40
CA LEU A 42 5.60 -4.69 0.46
C LEU A 42 6.94 -4.58 -0.30
N ASP A 43 7.35 -5.63 -1.00
CA ASP A 43 8.63 -5.64 -1.70
C ASP A 43 8.67 -4.62 -2.84
N ILE A 44 7.68 -4.63 -3.74
CA ILE A 44 7.60 -3.68 -4.86
C ILE A 44 7.34 -2.26 -4.35
N GLY A 45 6.45 -2.07 -3.38
CA GLY A 45 6.13 -0.77 -2.80
C GLY A 45 7.36 -0.09 -2.20
N THR A 46 8.19 -0.82 -1.45
CA THR A 46 9.43 -0.26 -0.89
C THR A 46 10.45 0.13 -1.96
N LYS A 47 10.57 -0.64 -3.05
CA LYS A 47 11.45 -0.31 -4.19
C LYS A 47 10.97 0.94 -4.93
N MET A 48 9.67 1.01 -5.25
CA MET A 48 9.07 2.17 -5.93
C MET A 48 9.18 3.44 -5.08
N PHE A 49 8.94 3.32 -3.78
CA PHE A 49 9.06 4.44 -2.85
C PHE A 49 10.46 5.05 -2.85
N LEU A 50 11.50 4.21 -2.71
CA LEU A 50 12.88 4.69 -2.71
C LEU A 50 13.30 5.24 -4.08
N TYR A 51 12.79 4.65 -5.16
CA TYR A 51 13.00 5.16 -6.51
C TYR A 51 12.42 6.56 -6.68
N PHE A 52 11.16 6.81 -6.26
CA PHE A 52 10.55 8.12 -6.43
C PHE A 52 11.16 9.20 -5.54
N GLU A 53 11.59 8.85 -4.32
CA GLU A 53 12.35 9.80 -3.48
C GLU A 53 13.65 10.24 -4.15
N GLU A 54 14.38 9.30 -4.77
CA GLU A 54 15.61 9.59 -5.51
C GLU A 54 15.35 10.33 -6.82
N PHE A 55 14.32 9.91 -7.57
CA PHE A 55 13.97 10.48 -8.87
C PHE A 55 13.49 11.93 -8.77
N PHE A 56 12.65 12.24 -7.78
CA PHE A 56 12.17 13.60 -7.58
C PHE A 56 13.14 14.47 -6.78
N ASP A 57 14.20 13.89 -6.19
CA ASP A 57 15.12 14.54 -5.25
C ASP A 57 14.36 15.24 -4.10
N VAL A 58 13.27 14.63 -3.64
CA VAL A 58 12.41 15.14 -2.57
C VAL A 58 12.15 14.03 -1.58
N LYS A 59 12.60 14.23 -0.35
CA LYS A 59 12.35 13.30 0.76
C LYS A 59 10.87 13.23 1.09
N TYR A 60 10.41 12.01 1.34
CA TYR A 60 9.06 11.83 1.86
C TYR A 60 8.94 12.42 3.27
N PRO A 61 7.98 13.33 3.54
CA PRO A 61 7.99 14.13 4.76
C PRO A 61 7.41 13.44 5.99
N MET A 62 6.84 12.23 5.85
CA MET A 62 6.19 11.53 6.97
C MET A 62 7.00 10.33 7.44
N PRO A 63 6.91 9.97 8.73
CA PRO A 63 7.70 8.88 9.30
C PRO A 63 7.26 7.48 8.83
N LYS A 64 6.08 7.37 8.19
CA LYS A 64 5.52 6.09 7.75
C LYS A 64 4.68 6.20 6.49
N LEU A 65 4.53 5.07 5.81
CA LEU A 65 3.55 4.88 4.75
C LEU A 65 2.87 3.53 4.95
N ASP A 66 1.55 3.57 5.11
CA ASP A 66 0.69 2.38 5.18
C ASP A 66 0.00 2.15 3.84
N MET A 67 -0.04 0.90 3.41
CA MET A 67 -0.92 0.42 2.34
C MET A 67 -1.91 -0.56 2.94
N ILE A 68 -3.21 -0.36 2.72
CA ILE A 68 -4.26 -1.19 3.31
C ILE A 68 -5.32 -1.58 2.25
N PRO A 69 -5.62 -2.88 2.08
CA PRO A 69 -6.67 -3.34 1.19
C PRO A 69 -8.02 -3.31 1.91
N ILE A 70 -9.02 -2.70 1.28
CA ILE A 70 -10.38 -2.57 1.78
C ILE A 70 -11.29 -3.49 0.95
N PRO A 71 -12.06 -4.42 1.57
CA PRO A 71 -12.94 -5.37 0.88
C PRO A 71 -13.91 -4.71 -0.10
N ASP A 72 -14.64 -3.71 0.37
CA ASP A 72 -15.65 -2.99 -0.40
C ASP A 72 -15.13 -1.58 -0.76
N PHE A 73 -14.17 -1.53 -1.68
CA PHE A 73 -13.61 -0.27 -2.17
C PHE A 73 -14.13 0.07 -3.57
N PRO A 74 -14.77 1.24 -3.78
CA PRO A 74 -15.38 1.59 -5.06
C PRO A 74 -14.37 1.91 -6.17
N GLY A 75 -13.15 2.36 -5.82
CA GLY A 75 -12.06 2.66 -6.76
C GLY A 75 -11.03 1.53 -6.89
N GLY A 76 -9.95 1.78 -7.63
CA GLY A 76 -8.78 0.88 -7.66
C GLY A 76 -7.85 1.08 -6.44
N GLY A 77 -7.79 2.31 -5.94
CA GLY A 77 -7.07 2.73 -4.73
C GLY A 77 -7.27 4.24 -4.49
N MET A 78 -6.79 4.76 -3.36
CA MET A 78 -6.83 6.18 -3.00
C MET A 78 -5.59 6.56 -2.20
N GLU A 79 -4.95 7.67 -2.59
CA GLU A 79 -3.62 8.10 -2.15
C GLU A 79 -3.62 8.92 -0.85
N ASN A 80 -4.48 8.60 0.11
CA ASN A 80 -4.52 9.32 1.39
C ASN A 80 -3.12 9.34 2.03
N TRP A 81 -2.64 10.54 2.35
CA TRP A 81 -1.21 10.74 2.62
C TRP A 81 -0.80 9.96 3.87
N GLY A 82 0.04 8.95 3.67
CA GLY A 82 0.52 8.06 4.73
C GLY A 82 -0.37 6.86 5.01
N LEU A 83 -1.56 6.75 4.42
CA LEU A 83 -2.48 5.61 4.55
C LEU A 83 -3.19 5.36 3.22
N ILE A 84 -2.48 4.77 2.25
CA ILE A 84 -3.04 4.47 0.94
C ILE A 84 -4.00 3.29 1.05
N THR A 85 -5.24 3.47 0.62
CA THR A 85 -6.25 2.40 0.59
C THR A 85 -6.34 1.79 -0.80
N TYR A 86 -6.54 0.48 -0.88
CA TYR A 86 -6.65 -0.28 -2.13
C TYR A 86 -7.93 -1.10 -2.16
N LYS A 87 -8.44 -1.41 -3.35
CA LYS A 87 -9.34 -2.55 -3.50
C LYS A 87 -8.53 -3.83 -3.32
N GLU A 88 -9.06 -4.85 -2.63
CA GLU A 88 -8.24 -6.04 -2.30
C GLU A 88 -7.57 -6.67 -3.51
N LYS A 89 -8.31 -6.81 -4.62
CA LYS A 89 -7.80 -7.39 -5.87
C LYS A 89 -6.63 -6.63 -6.49
N THR A 90 -6.43 -5.34 -6.16
CA THR A 90 -5.36 -4.52 -6.72
C THR A 90 -4.09 -4.53 -5.87
N MET A 91 -4.17 -4.99 -4.61
CA MET A 91 -3.04 -5.03 -3.68
C MET A 91 -2.61 -6.44 -3.30
N LEU A 92 -3.55 -7.38 -3.10
CA LEU A 92 -3.23 -8.74 -2.65
C LEU A 92 -2.74 -9.59 -3.83
N TYR A 93 -1.57 -10.23 -3.66
CA TYR A 93 -0.97 -11.06 -4.68
C TYR A 93 -0.61 -12.45 -4.13
N LYS A 94 -1.05 -13.49 -4.83
CA LYS A 94 -0.68 -14.87 -4.57
C LYS A 94 -0.30 -15.53 -5.89
N GLU A 95 0.92 -16.04 -5.94
CA GLU A 95 1.45 -16.73 -7.13
C GLU A 95 0.49 -17.87 -7.56
N LYS A 96 0.24 -17.98 -8.87
CA LYS A 96 -0.65 -18.98 -9.50
C LYS A 96 -2.14 -18.83 -9.16
N VAL A 97 -2.54 -17.81 -8.40
CA VAL A 97 -3.95 -17.50 -8.08
C VAL A 97 -4.34 -16.12 -8.59
N THR A 98 -3.47 -15.13 -8.40
CA THR A 98 -3.70 -13.77 -8.91
C THR A 98 -3.33 -13.72 -10.38
N GLU A 99 -4.34 -13.57 -11.25
CA GLU A 99 -4.12 -13.31 -12.67
C GLU A 99 -3.78 -11.83 -12.91
N ALA A 100 -2.90 -11.56 -13.88
CA ALA A 100 -2.46 -10.21 -14.20
C ALA A 100 -3.52 -9.37 -14.94
N SER A 101 -4.69 -9.94 -15.24
CA SER A 101 -5.70 -9.32 -16.09
C SER A 101 -7.02 -9.14 -15.36
N GLU A 102 -7.28 -7.90 -14.93
CA GLU A 102 -8.62 -7.29 -14.94
C GLU A 102 -8.41 -5.76 -14.77
N HIS A 103 -8.79 -4.98 -15.80
CA HIS A 103 -8.83 -3.50 -15.86
C HIS A 103 -7.59 -2.71 -16.30
N LEU A 104 -7.05 -3.01 -17.48
CA LEU A 104 -6.51 -1.98 -18.39
C LEU A 104 -7.61 -1.57 -19.38
N THR A 105 -8.72 -1.07 -18.88
CA THR A 105 -9.70 -0.31 -19.68
C THR A 105 -9.74 1.09 -19.07
N LEU A 106 -8.91 1.96 -19.65
CA LEU A 106 -9.09 3.41 -19.60
C LEU A 106 -10.24 3.78 -20.53
#